data_AF-A0A6P9A9Q6-F1
#
_entry.id   AF-A0A6P9A9Q6-F1
#
_cell.length_a   1.000
_cell.length_b   1.000
_cell.length_c   1.000
_cell.angle_alpha   90.00
_cell.angle_beta   90.00
_cell.angle_gamma   90.00
#
_symmetry.space_group_name_H-M   'P 1'
#
loop_
_entity.id
_entity.type
_entity.pdbx_description
1 polymer ?
#
loop_
_entity_poly.entity_id
_entity_poly.type
_entity_poly.pdbx_seq_one_letter_code
_entity_poly.pdbx_strand_id
1 'polypeptide(L)'
;MAGNLPRAGTLAEKIQRFRRIVDQSGGLKGFFLRLQRIDDVKEGKLVGVDKFGNKYYENPLYFVGRNRWVEYSDRYGYDYDGSQIPAEWYGWMHYKTDKLPSEDPTRPKYKWIKEHEENPTGTERAYVPYSTTRPKIEAWKPPKA
;
A
#
# COMPACT_ATOMS: atom_id res chain seq x y z
N MET A 1 -13.40 19.08 -33.16
CA MET A 1 -12.58 19.50 -32.02
C MET A 1 -11.28 18.71 -32.06
N ALA A 2 -10.26 19.23 -32.74
CA ALA A 2 -8.98 18.54 -32.89
C ALA A 2 -8.24 18.59 -31.54
N GLY A 3 -8.17 17.45 -30.86
CA GLY A 3 -7.36 17.31 -29.65
C GLY A 3 -5.90 17.50 -30.02
N ASN A 4 -5.25 18.51 -29.45
CA ASN A 4 -3.80 18.68 -29.56
C ASN A 4 -3.12 17.41 -29.05
N LEU A 5 -2.51 16.66 -29.95
CA LEU A 5 -1.58 15.59 -29.60
C LEU A 5 -0.45 16.20 -28.76
N PRO A 6 -0.01 15.54 -27.67
CA PRO A 6 1.08 16.04 -26.86
C PRO A 6 2.33 16.17 -27.74
N ARG A 7 2.89 17.39 -27.83
CA ARG A 7 4.17 17.64 -28.52
C ARG A 7 5.23 16.74 -27.91
N ALA A 8 5.98 16.01 -28.74
CA ALA A 8 7.11 15.21 -28.27
C ALA A 8 8.09 16.14 -27.53
N GLY A 9 8.27 15.91 -26.23
CA GLY A 9 9.16 16.71 -25.39
C GLY A 9 10.60 16.69 -25.90
N THR A 10 11.25 17.83 -25.79
CA THR A 10 12.65 18.03 -26.19
C THR A 10 13.59 17.11 -25.40
N LEU A 11 14.78 16.82 -25.96
CA LEU A 11 15.78 15.99 -25.29
C LEU A 11 16.17 16.56 -23.91
N ALA A 12 16.24 17.89 -23.79
CA ALA A 12 16.55 18.57 -22.55
C ALA A 12 15.52 18.30 -21.45
N GLU A 13 14.23 18.31 -21.77
CA GLU A 13 13.15 18.01 -20.81
C GLU A 13 13.23 16.56 -20.31
N LYS A 14 13.59 15.61 -21.19
CA LYS A 14 13.78 14.21 -20.81
C LYS A 14 14.95 14.03 -19.84
N ILE A 15 16.07 14.70 -20.11
CA ILE A 15 17.24 14.69 -19.21
C ILE A 15 16.91 15.34 -17.87
N GLN A 16 16.20 16.48 -17.89
CA GLN A 16 15.79 17.17 -16.67
C GLN A 16 14.85 16.29 -15.82
N ARG A 17 13.89 15.62 -16.47
CA ARG A 17 12.99 14.67 -15.80
C ARG A 17 13.76 13.52 -15.17
N PHE A 18 14.71 12.94 -15.89
CA PHE A 18 15.56 11.87 -15.35
C PHE A 18 16.33 12.33 -14.11
N ARG A 19 16.94 13.53 -14.14
CA ARG A 19 17.62 14.10 -12.97
C ARG A 19 16.68 14.23 -11.77
N ARG A 20 15.46 14.77 -11.98
CA ARG A 20 14.46 14.88 -10.90
C ARG A 20 14.10 13.52 -10.29
N ILE A 21 13.95 12.48 -11.11
CA ILE A 21 13.68 11.12 -10.63
C ILE A 21 14.83 10.62 -9.75
N VAL A 22 16.08 10.82 -10.19
CA VAL A 22 17.27 10.42 -9.41
C VAL A 22 17.35 11.18 -8.10
N ASP A 23 17.16 12.50 -8.13
CA ASP A 23 17.21 13.35 -6.93
C ASP A 23 16.10 12.97 -5.93
N GLN A 24 14.88 12.77 -6.43
CA GLN A 24 13.75 12.34 -5.62
C GLN A 24 13.92 10.95 -5.03
N SER A 25 14.71 10.09 -5.67
CA SER A 25 15.02 8.75 -5.16
C SER A 25 16.12 8.76 -4.10
N GLY A 26 16.66 9.92 -3.72
CA GLY A 26 17.79 10.01 -2.80
C GLY A 26 19.14 9.76 -3.48
N GLY A 27 19.25 10.14 -4.75
CA GLY A 27 20.44 9.98 -5.58
C GLY A 27 20.51 8.62 -6.29
N LEU A 28 21.66 8.34 -6.91
CA LEU A 28 21.86 7.15 -7.74
C LEU A 28 21.64 5.84 -6.97
N LYS A 29 22.09 5.75 -5.73
CA LYS A 29 21.91 4.54 -4.90
C LYS A 29 20.42 4.24 -4.68
N GLY A 30 19.64 5.24 -4.32
CA GLY A 30 18.21 5.07 -4.10
C GLY A 30 17.42 4.89 -5.40
N PHE A 31 17.89 5.48 -6.51
CA PHE A 31 17.37 5.17 -7.84
C PHE A 31 17.50 3.68 -8.17
N PHE A 32 18.69 3.10 -8.01
CA PHE A 32 18.89 1.67 -8.26
C PHE A 32 18.13 0.79 -7.27
N LEU A 33 18.01 1.20 -6.01
CA LEU A 33 17.22 0.47 -5.01
C LEU A 33 15.73 0.44 -5.39
N ARG A 34 15.15 1.58 -5.78
CA ARG A 34 13.76 1.65 -6.26
C ARG A 34 13.57 0.82 -7.52
N LEU A 35 14.51 0.90 -8.46
CA LEU A 35 14.46 0.11 -9.68
C LEU A 35 14.44 -1.39 -9.37
N GLN A 36 15.28 -1.85 -8.43
CA GLN A 36 15.34 -3.27 -8.06
C GLN A 36 14.12 -3.73 -7.23
N ARG A 37 13.53 -2.84 -6.43
CA ARG A 37 12.45 -3.20 -5.50
C ARG A 37 11.05 -3.01 -6.08
N ILE A 38 10.86 -2.06 -6.99
CA ILE A 38 9.54 -1.65 -7.49
C ILE A 38 9.41 -1.91 -9.00
N ASP A 39 10.53 -2.23 -9.68
CA ASP A 39 10.64 -2.39 -11.14
C ASP A 39 10.26 -1.15 -11.96
N ASP A 40 9.95 -0.03 -11.29
CA ASP A 40 9.46 1.20 -11.91
C ASP A 40 10.02 2.42 -11.17
N VAL A 41 10.48 3.40 -11.94
CA VAL A 41 11.06 4.66 -11.44
C VAL A 41 10.24 5.82 -11.96
N LYS A 42 9.53 6.46 -11.04
CA LYS A 42 8.62 7.57 -11.34
C LYS A 42 8.91 8.76 -10.43
N GLU A 43 8.56 9.94 -10.93
CA GLU A 43 8.52 11.15 -10.10
C GLU A 43 7.08 11.38 -9.64
N GLY A 44 6.89 11.77 -8.38
CA GLY A 44 5.55 12.06 -7.86
C GLY A 44 5.58 12.84 -6.55
N LYS A 45 4.51 13.57 -6.26
CA LYS A 45 4.41 14.29 -4.99
C LYS A 45 4.18 13.28 -3.87
N LEU A 46 4.96 13.39 -2.78
CA LEU A 46 4.68 12.64 -1.56
C LEU A 46 3.41 13.21 -0.93
N VAL A 47 2.39 12.36 -0.81
CA VAL A 47 1.06 12.73 -0.35
C VAL A 47 0.91 12.47 1.15
N GLY A 48 1.52 11.40 1.64
CA GLY A 48 1.59 11.12 3.07
C GLY A 48 2.33 9.83 3.38
N VAL A 49 2.43 9.56 4.68
CA VAL A 49 3.09 8.38 5.24
C VAL A 49 2.14 7.76 6.25
N ASP A 50 1.98 6.44 6.21
CA ASP A 50 1.17 5.74 7.20
C ASP A 50 1.94 5.41 8.49
N LYS A 51 1.25 4.78 9.44
CA LYS A 51 1.83 4.33 10.72
C LYS A 51 2.90 3.24 10.57
N PHE A 52 2.93 2.52 9.45
CA PHE A 52 3.90 1.45 9.18
C PHE A 52 5.15 1.95 8.45
N GLY A 53 5.12 3.19 7.97
CA GLY A 53 6.18 3.84 7.21
C GLY A 53 6.04 3.71 5.69
N ASN A 54 4.89 3.23 5.20
CA ASN A 54 4.59 3.20 3.77
C ASN A 54 4.35 4.64 3.28
N LYS A 55 4.97 4.99 2.16
CA LYS A 55 4.92 6.33 1.58
C LYS A 55 4.02 6.32 0.36
N TYR A 56 3.07 7.24 0.30
CA TYR A 56 2.08 7.31 -0.77
C TYR A 56 2.38 8.49 -1.69
N TYR A 57 2.39 8.23 -2.99
CA TYR A 57 2.76 9.20 -4.01
C TYR A 57 1.66 9.39 -5.04
N GLU A 58 1.55 10.61 -5.55
CA GLU A 58 0.63 10.96 -6.63
C GLU A 58 1.29 11.83 -7.69
N ASN A 59 0.98 11.56 -8.95
CA ASN A 59 1.33 12.40 -10.07
C ASN A 59 0.21 12.37 -11.14
N PRO A 60 -0.61 13.44 -11.23
CA PRO A 60 -1.71 13.55 -12.19
C PRO A 60 -1.30 13.54 -13.67
N LEU A 61 -0.01 13.67 -13.98
CA LEU A 61 0.50 13.60 -15.35
C LEU A 61 0.53 12.17 -15.89
N TYR A 62 0.53 11.16 -15.03
CA TYR A 62 0.40 9.77 -15.44
C TYR A 62 -1.07 9.41 -15.66
N PHE A 63 -1.30 8.36 -16.46
CA PHE A 63 -2.65 7.87 -16.70
C PHE A 63 -3.30 7.33 -15.42
N VAL A 64 -4.63 7.38 -15.37
CA VAL A 64 -5.44 6.90 -14.23
C VAL A 64 -5.18 5.41 -14.00
N GLY A 65 -4.70 5.06 -12.81
CA GLY A 65 -4.29 3.69 -12.45
C GLY A 65 -2.79 3.55 -12.24
N ARG A 66 -1.96 4.46 -12.79
CA ARG A 66 -0.52 4.58 -12.47
C ARG A 66 -0.16 5.92 -11.84
N ASN A 67 -1.09 6.86 -11.75
CA ASN A 67 -0.90 8.16 -11.13
C ASN A 67 -0.78 8.10 -9.61
N ARG A 68 -1.32 7.08 -8.94
CA ARG A 68 -1.11 6.82 -7.50
C ARG A 68 -0.29 5.56 -7.32
N TRP A 69 0.62 5.55 -6.36
CA TRP A 69 1.37 4.36 -5.96
C TRP A 69 1.83 4.47 -4.51
N VAL A 70 2.23 3.32 -3.96
CA VAL A 70 2.81 3.19 -2.63
C VAL A 70 4.25 2.70 -2.75
N GLU A 71 5.13 3.26 -1.95
CA GLU A 71 6.45 2.69 -1.65
C GLU A 71 6.39 2.12 -0.24
N TYR A 72 6.46 0.79 -0.14
CA TYR A 72 6.40 0.11 1.14
C TYR A 72 7.60 0.48 2.02
N SER A 73 7.38 0.46 3.33
CA SER A 73 8.42 0.75 4.33
C SER A 73 9.63 -0.17 4.14
N ASP A 74 10.83 0.37 4.37
CA ASP A 74 12.09 -0.40 4.24
C ASP A 74 12.19 -1.55 5.25
N ARG A 75 11.38 -1.51 6.32
CA ARG A 75 11.29 -2.58 7.33
C ARG A 75 10.89 -3.95 6.74
N TYR A 76 10.19 -3.95 5.62
CA TYR A 76 9.72 -5.17 4.96
C TYR A 76 10.77 -5.75 4.00
N GLY A 77 11.83 -5.00 3.68
CA GLY A 77 12.82 -5.40 2.69
C GLY A 77 12.16 -5.73 1.35
N TYR A 78 12.37 -6.97 0.89
CA TYR A 78 11.79 -7.52 -0.33
C TYR A 78 10.46 -8.27 -0.11
N ASP A 79 10.10 -8.57 1.14
CA ASP A 79 8.87 -9.27 1.50
C ASP A 79 7.71 -8.29 1.71
N TYR A 80 7.59 -7.31 0.80
CA TYR A 80 6.46 -6.39 0.80
C TYR A 80 5.23 -7.04 0.17
N ASP A 81 4.05 -6.72 0.69
CA ASP A 81 2.80 -7.30 0.21
C ASP A 81 1.67 -6.25 0.12
N GLY A 82 0.74 -6.47 -0.81
CA GLY A 82 -0.43 -5.63 -1.01
C GLY A 82 -1.30 -5.48 0.24
N SER A 83 -1.31 -6.50 1.11
CA SER A 83 -2.07 -6.46 2.36
C SER A 83 -1.51 -5.52 3.42
N GLN A 84 -0.28 -5.00 3.26
CA GLN A 84 0.36 -4.10 4.23
C GLN A 84 -0.18 -2.66 4.18
N ILE A 85 -1.06 -2.36 3.22
CA ILE A 85 -1.73 -1.06 3.12
C ILE A 85 -2.87 -1.01 4.15
N PRO A 86 -2.83 -0.10 5.15
CA PRO A 86 -3.92 0.05 6.08
C PRO A 86 -5.22 0.45 5.39
N ALA A 87 -6.35 0.05 5.99
CA ALA A 87 -7.69 0.39 5.50
C ALA A 87 -7.87 1.90 5.26
N GLU A 88 -7.14 2.73 6.00
CA GLU A 88 -7.16 4.17 5.84
C GLU A 88 -6.68 4.60 4.44
N TRP A 89 -5.51 4.13 4.03
CA TRP A 89 -4.90 4.45 2.76
C TRP A 89 -5.45 3.60 1.60
N TYR A 90 -6.01 2.42 1.90
CA TYR A 90 -6.57 1.51 0.91
C TYR A 90 -7.62 2.17 0.02
N GLY A 91 -8.53 2.96 0.60
CA GLY A 91 -9.58 3.66 -0.15
C GLY A 91 -9.04 4.67 -1.15
N TRP A 92 -8.03 5.45 -0.77
CA TRP A 92 -7.40 6.44 -1.65
C TRP A 92 -6.58 5.77 -2.76
N MET A 93 -5.82 4.74 -2.40
CA MET A 93 -4.99 3.97 -3.33
C MET A 93 -5.81 3.27 -4.42
N HIS A 94 -7.02 2.81 -4.08
CA HIS A 94 -7.94 2.12 -5.01
C HIS A 94 -9.02 3.04 -5.59
N TYR A 95 -8.82 4.36 -5.61
CA TYR A 95 -9.75 5.35 -6.19
C TYR A 95 -11.19 5.27 -5.65
N LYS A 96 -11.38 4.81 -4.40
CA LYS A 96 -12.69 4.83 -3.73
C LYS A 96 -13.02 6.21 -3.17
N THR A 97 -11.98 6.98 -2.84
CA THR A 97 -12.08 8.35 -2.35
C THR A 97 -10.90 9.15 -2.87
N ASP A 98 -11.12 10.44 -3.10
CA ASP A 98 -10.05 11.40 -3.42
C ASP A 98 -9.47 12.05 -2.16
N LYS A 99 -10.17 11.95 -1.02
CA LYS A 99 -9.73 12.54 0.23
C LYS A 99 -8.67 11.68 0.89
N LEU A 100 -7.64 12.34 1.42
CA LEU A 100 -6.61 11.68 2.20
C LEU A 100 -7.12 11.26 3.57
N PRO A 101 -6.50 10.25 4.21
CA PRO A 101 -6.87 9.86 5.57
C PRO A 101 -6.86 11.01 6.57
N SER A 102 -5.90 11.94 6.43
CA SER A 102 -5.78 13.11 7.30
C SER A 102 -6.84 14.18 7.06
N GLU A 103 -7.46 14.20 5.88
CA GLU A 103 -8.40 15.24 5.43
C GLU A 103 -9.87 14.80 5.55
N ASP A 104 -10.11 13.54 5.87
CA ASP A 104 -11.45 12.97 5.93
C ASP A 104 -11.95 12.82 7.38
N PRO A 105 -12.73 13.78 7.90
CA PRO A 105 -13.29 13.72 9.25
C PRO A 105 -14.41 12.68 9.38
N THR A 106 -14.91 12.13 8.27
CA THR A 106 -16.06 11.20 8.28
C THR A 106 -15.64 9.75 8.55
N ARG A 107 -14.34 9.48 8.65
CA ARG A 107 -13.84 8.13 8.88
C ARG A 107 -14.26 7.59 10.24
N PRO A 108 -14.85 6.38 10.29
CA PRO A 108 -15.32 5.79 11.52
C PRO A 108 -14.15 5.50 12.46
N LYS A 109 -14.17 6.08 13.66
CA LYS A 109 -13.22 5.81 14.74
C LYS A 109 -13.97 5.20 15.93
N TYR A 110 -14.38 3.94 15.78
CA TYR A 110 -15.06 3.21 16.85
C TYR A 110 -14.08 2.39 17.67
N LYS A 111 -14.36 2.25 18.97
CA LYS A 111 -13.50 1.50 19.92
C LYS A 111 -13.32 0.02 19.57
N TRP A 112 -14.25 -0.55 18.82
CA TRP A 112 -14.22 -1.96 18.42
C TRP A 112 -13.46 -2.22 17.12
N ILE A 113 -13.05 -1.16 16.40
CA ILE A 113 -12.26 -1.33 15.18
C ILE A 113 -10.85 -1.76 15.59
N LYS A 114 -10.44 -2.94 15.12
CA LYS A 114 -9.09 -3.46 15.32
C LYS A 114 -8.09 -2.66 14.50
N GLU A 115 -6.89 -2.50 15.03
CA GLU A 115 -5.77 -2.00 14.24
C GLU A 115 -5.48 -2.91 13.04
N HIS A 116 -5.06 -2.30 11.94
CA HIS A 116 -4.66 -3.04 10.75
C HIS A 116 -3.50 -4.00 11.06
N GLU A 117 -3.63 -5.21 10.54
CA GLU A 117 -2.61 -6.25 10.52
C GLU A 117 -2.50 -6.77 9.08
N GLU A 118 -1.27 -7.07 8.65
CA GLU A 118 -1.01 -7.67 7.35
C GLU A 118 -1.58 -9.10 7.26
N ASN A 119 -1.69 -9.65 6.06
CA ASN A 119 -2.22 -11.00 5.85
C ASN A 119 -1.27 -12.07 6.40
N PRO A 120 -1.65 -12.83 7.46
CA PRO A 120 -0.76 -13.83 8.05
C PRO A 120 -0.84 -15.20 7.36
N THR A 121 -1.48 -15.29 6.20
CA THR A 121 -1.61 -16.57 5.46
C THR A 121 -0.23 -17.19 5.21
N GLY A 122 -0.09 -18.48 5.49
CA GLY A 122 1.18 -19.20 5.34
C GLY A 122 2.18 -18.99 6.49
N THR A 123 1.83 -18.19 7.50
CA THR A 123 2.63 -18.01 8.73
C THR A 123 2.03 -18.79 9.89
N GLU A 124 2.74 -18.86 11.02
CA GLU A 124 2.23 -19.43 12.27
C GLU A 124 0.99 -18.69 12.82
N ARG A 125 0.76 -17.44 12.40
CA ARG A 125 -0.38 -16.62 12.81
C ARG A 125 -1.60 -16.77 11.89
N ALA A 126 -1.56 -17.71 10.94
CA ALA A 126 -2.67 -17.96 10.04
C ALA A 126 -3.94 -18.34 10.80
N TYR A 127 -5.09 -17.87 10.30
CA TYR A 127 -6.37 -18.22 10.89
C TYR A 127 -6.69 -19.71 10.63
N VAL A 128 -6.88 -20.47 11.71
CA VAL A 128 -7.34 -21.87 11.65
C VAL A 128 -8.76 -21.93 12.18
N PRO A 129 -9.76 -22.32 11.36
CA PRO A 129 -11.13 -22.41 11.83
C PRO A 129 -11.27 -23.55 12.84
N TYR A 130 -12.07 -23.32 13.87
CA TYR A 130 -12.45 -24.32 14.87
C TYR A 130 -13.95 -24.29 15.10
N SER A 131 -14.50 -25.37 15.66
CA SER A 131 -15.91 -25.35 16.05
C SER A 131 -16.10 -24.36 17.19
N THR A 132 -16.88 -23.31 16.94
CA THR A 132 -17.30 -22.35 17.98
C THR A 132 -18.40 -22.92 18.89
N THR A 133 -18.93 -24.11 18.55
CA THR A 133 -19.99 -24.79 19.32
C THR A 133 -19.40 -25.83 20.26
N ARG A 134 -19.98 -25.91 21.46
CA ARG A 134 -19.71 -26.99 22.42
C ARG A 134 -20.39 -28.28 21.95
N PRO A 135 -19.89 -29.47 22.35
CA PRO A 135 -20.60 -30.73 22.11
C PRO A 135 -22.02 -30.65 22.65
N LYS A 136 -23.00 -31.04 21.82
CA LYS A 136 -24.43 -30.99 22.19
C LYS A 136 -24.88 -32.20 23.03
N ILE A 137 -24.16 -33.30 22.91
CA ILE A 137 -24.46 -34.56 23.58
C ILE A 137 -23.32 -34.82 24.57
N GLU A 138 -23.68 -35.01 25.84
CA GLU A 138 -22.72 -35.37 26.88
C GLU A 138 -22.52 -36.90 26.89
N ALA A 139 -21.27 -37.34 26.77
CA ALA A 139 -20.94 -38.76 26.84
C ALA A 139 -20.93 -39.25 28.29
N TRP A 140 -21.51 -40.42 28.53
CA TRP A 140 -21.42 -41.10 29.82
C TRP A 140 -19.96 -41.48 30.13
N LYS A 141 -19.50 -41.19 31.36
CA LYS A 141 -18.16 -41.56 31.84
C LYS A 141 -18.28 -42.79 32.76
N PRO A 142 -17.64 -43.93 32.43
CA PRO A 142 -17.74 -45.13 33.25
C PRO A 142 -17.04 -44.95 34.61
N PRO A 143 -17.55 -45.61 35.68
CA PRO A 143 -16.84 -45.65 36.95
C PRO A 143 -15.51 -46.41 36.80
N LYS A 144 -14.46 -45.94 37.51
CA LYS A 144 -13.20 -46.69 37.61
C LYS A 144 -13.43 -47.92 38.51
N ALA A 145 -12.89 -49.07 38.10
CA ALA A 145 -12.90 -50.31 38.87
C ALA A 145 -12.09 -50.20 40.16
#